data_AF-A0A7X1B5L8-F1
#
_entry.id   AF-A0A7X1B5L8-F1
#
_cell.length_a   1.000
_cell.length_b   1.000
_cell.length_c   1.000
_cell.angle_alpha   90.00
_cell.angle_beta   90.00
_cell.angle_gamma   90.00
#
_symmetry.space_group_name_H-M   'P 1'
#
loop_
_entity.id
_entity.type
_entity.pdbx_description
1 polymer ?
#
loop_
_entity_poly.entity_id
_entity_poly.type
_entity_poly.pdbx_seq_one_letter_code
_entity_poly.pdbx_strand_id
1 'polypeptide(L)'
;MASKDKTKQAFSLSTMLMLAAALVTAVLTIISFTHGTLYTPFGAMTEPESGVSFYMGIAVYITISATLFTSVVIRIALGITK
;
A
#
# COMPACT_ATOMS: atom_id res chain seq x y z
N MET A 1 8.03 1.49 33.59
CA MET A 1 8.11 0.30 32.70
C MET A 1 6.97 0.23 31.68
N ALA A 2 5.71 0.53 32.02
CA ALA A 2 4.55 0.42 31.11
C ALA A 2 4.57 1.29 29.82
N SER A 3 5.42 2.32 29.72
CA SER A 3 5.45 3.21 28.54
C SER A 3 6.16 2.57 27.33
N LYS A 4 7.24 1.80 27.55
CA LYS A 4 8.01 1.15 26.46
C LYS A 4 7.21 0.08 25.71
N ASP A 5 6.32 -0.64 26.40
CA ASP A 5 5.51 -1.69 25.79
C ASP A 5 4.44 -1.13 24.85
N LYS A 6 3.82 0.00 25.22
CA LYS A 6 2.86 0.70 24.35
C LYS A 6 3.52 1.20 23.06
N THR A 7 4.76 1.67 23.13
CA THR A 7 5.50 2.13 21.94
C THR A 7 5.87 0.98 21.00
N LYS A 8 6.30 -0.17 21.55
CA LYS A 8 6.57 -1.38 20.76
C LYS A 8 5.30 -1.95 20.12
N GLN A 9 4.18 -1.94 20.86
CA GLN A 9 2.90 -2.40 20.35
C GLN A 9 2.38 -1.48 19.22
N ALA A 10 2.47 -0.15 19.38
CA ALA A 10 2.11 0.80 18.34
C ALA A 10 3.00 0.68 17.09
N PHE A 11 4.30 0.41 17.28
CA PHE A 11 5.23 0.14 16.18
C PHE A 11 4.85 -1.11 15.39
N SER A 12 4.55 -2.21 16.08
CA SER A 12 4.11 -3.47 15.45
C SER A 12 2.79 -3.29 14.70
N LEU A 13 1.78 -2.69 15.35
CA LEU A 13 0.46 -2.47 14.77
C LEU A 13 0.53 -1.58 13.53
N SER A 14 1.23 -0.45 13.60
CA SER A 14 1.35 0.46 12.45
C SER A 14 2.09 -0.19 11.28
N THR A 15 3.10 -1.01 11.55
CA THR A 15 3.83 -1.75 10.51
C THR A 15 2.94 -2.80 9.83
N MET A 16 2.11 -3.52 10.60
CA MET A 16 1.13 -4.46 10.05
C MET A 16 0.08 -3.75 9.20
N LEU A 17 -0.45 -2.60 9.66
CA LEU A 17 -1.42 -1.81 8.89
C LEU A 17 -0.84 -1.30 7.56
N MET A 18 0.42 -0.83 7.57
CA MET A 18 1.10 -0.41 6.35
C MET A 18 1.31 -1.58 5.37
N LEU A 19 1.65 -2.76 5.87
CA LEU A 19 1.79 -3.96 5.04
C LEU A 19 0.45 -4.38 4.42
N ALA A 20 -0.63 -4.38 5.21
CA ALA A 20 -1.97 -4.67 4.71
C ALA A 20 -2.39 -3.66 3.62
N ALA A 21 -2.14 -2.36 3.83
CA ALA A 21 -2.43 -1.33 2.83
C ALA A 21 -1.60 -1.49 1.54
N ALA A 22 -0.33 -1.88 1.65
CA ALA A 22 0.52 -2.19 0.49
C ALA A 22 -0.03 -3.36 -0.34
N LEU A 23 -0.54 -4.39 0.33
CA LEU A 23 -1.16 -5.55 -0.33
C LEU A 23 -2.50 -5.18 -0.98
N VAL A 24 -3.35 -4.41 -0.30
CA VAL A 24 -4.63 -3.95 -0.86
C VAL A 24 -4.43 -3.14 -2.13
N THR A 25 -3.46 -2.22 -2.14
CA THR A 25 -3.13 -1.41 -3.33
C THR A 25 -2.54 -2.25 -4.46
N ALA A 26 -1.71 -3.24 -4.15
CA ALA A 26 -1.22 -4.20 -5.16
C ALA A 26 -2.36 -5.03 -5.77
N VAL A 27 -3.28 -5.53 -4.95
CA VAL A 27 -4.45 -6.30 -5.40
C VAL A 27 -5.37 -5.43 -6.26
N LEU A 28 -5.64 -4.19 -5.86
CA LEU A 28 -6.41 -3.23 -6.67
C LEU A 28 -5.76 -2.97 -8.02
N THR A 29 -4.44 -2.87 -8.07
CA THR A 29 -3.69 -2.72 -9.33
C THR A 29 -3.92 -3.91 -10.25
N ILE A 30 -3.79 -5.14 -9.72
CA ILE A 30 -4.00 -6.37 -10.49
C ILE A 30 -5.44 -6.46 -11.00
N ILE A 31 -6.43 -6.21 -10.13
CA ILE A 31 -7.84 -6.22 -10.52
C ILE A 31 -8.11 -5.20 -11.62
N SER A 32 -7.51 -4.01 -11.51
CA SER A 32 -7.70 -2.94 -12.51
C SER A 32 -7.13 -3.31 -13.88
N PHE A 33 -5.97 -3.97 -13.92
CA PHE A 33 -5.42 -4.54 -15.15
C PHE A 33 -6.33 -5.62 -15.74
N THR A 34 -6.78 -6.58 -14.93
CA THR A 34 -7.57 -7.72 -15.42
C THR A 34 -8.93 -7.30 -16.00
N HIS A 35 -9.53 -6.23 -15.48
CA HIS A 35 -10.85 -5.76 -15.92
C HIS A 35 -10.80 -4.54 -16.83
N GLY A 36 -9.61 -4.06 -17.21
CA GLY A 36 -9.43 -2.87 -18.05
C GLY A 36 -10.15 -1.62 -17.52
N THR A 37 -10.29 -1.51 -16.19
CA THR A 37 -11.04 -0.45 -15.49
C THR A 37 -10.31 -0.05 -14.22
N LEU A 38 -10.28 1.25 -13.90
CA LEU A 38 -9.52 1.74 -12.76
C LEU A 38 -10.36 1.71 -11.48
N TYR A 39 -10.06 0.76 -10.59
CA TYR A 39 -10.76 0.64 -9.31
C TYR A 39 -10.09 1.50 -8.23
N THR A 40 -10.78 2.53 -7.77
CA THR A 40 -10.30 3.39 -6.69
C THR A 40 -11.01 3.11 -5.38
N PRO A 41 -10.33 3.27 -4.22
CA PRO A 41 -10.99 3.16 -2.92
C PRO A 41 -12.02 4.27 -2.65
N PHE A 42 -12.11 5.29 -3.52
CA PHE A 42 -13.08 6.38 -3.43
C PHE A 42 -14.24 6.25 -4.45
N GLY A 43 -14.28 5.16 -5.23
CA GLY A 43 -15.29 4.91 -6.27
C GLY A 43 -14.68 4.25 -7.52
N ALA A 44 -15.53 3.69 -8.38
CA ALA A 44 -15.09 3.17 -9.67
C ALA A 44 -14.84 4.34 -10.64
N MET A 45 -13.61 4.45 -11.15
CA MET A 45 -13.34 5.25 -12.34
C MET A 45 -13.35 4.29 -13.52
N THR A 46 -14.50 4.15 -14.16
CA THR A 46 -14.63 3.41 -15.42
C THR A 46 -13.93 4.20 -16.52
N GLU A 47 -12.63 4.01 -16.63
CA GLU A 47 -11.84 4.48 -17.74
C GLU A 47 -11.37 3.31 -18.57
N PRO A 48 -11.38 3.44 -19.91
CA PRO A 48 -10.85 2.42 -20.79
C PRO A 48 -9.34 2.25 -20.58
N GLU A 49 -8.86 1.00 -20.64
CA GLU A 49 -7.45 0.63 -20.51
C GLU A 49 -6.51 1.41 -21.45
N SER A 50 -7.02 1.87 -22.60
CA SER A 50 -6.27 2.68 -23.58
C SER A 50 -6.14 4.16 -23.19
N GLY A 51 -6.74 4.60 -22.09
CA GLY A 51 -6.69 5.97 -21.60
C GLY A 51 -5.38 6.28 -20.88
N VAL A 52 -4.79 7.45 -21.15
CA VAL A 52 -3.61 7.96 -20.40
C VAL A 52 -3.87 7.98 -18.89
N SER A 53 -5.11 8.31 -18.51
CA SER A 53 -5.59 8.40 -17.15
C SER A 53 -5.68 7.03 -16.44
N PHE A 54 -5.95 5.94 -17.17
CA PHE A 54 -5.86 4.57 -16.64
C PHE A 54 -4.43 4.23 -16.23
N TYR A 55 -3.45 4.41 -17.13
CA TYR A 55 -2.05 4.13 -16.84
C TYR A 55 -1.48 5.05 -15.74
N MET A 56 -1.94 6.30 -15.68
CA MET A 56 -1.59 7.22 -14.60
C MET A 56 -2.10 6.73 -13.24
N GLY A 57 -3.36 6.25 -13.18
CA GLY A 57 -3.93 5.66 -11.96
C GLY A 57 -3.19 4.40 -11.50
N ILE A 58 -2.88 3.51 -12.43
CA ILE A 58 -2.07 2.32 -12.16
C ILE A 58 -0.68 2.70 -11.61
N ALA A 59 -0.01 3.67 -12.23
CA ALA A 59 1.30 4.13 -11.78
C ALA A 59 1.26 4.66 -10.34
N VAL A 60 0.18 5.38 -9.98
CA VAL A 60 -0.04 5.83 -8.61
C VAL A 60 -0.19 4.65 -7.65
N TYR A 61 -0.96 3.61 -7.98
CA TYR A 61 -1.13 2.45 -7.10
C TYR A 61 0.16 1.67 -6.90
N ILE A 62 0.94 1.45 -7.96
CA ILE A 62 2.25 0.82 -7.88
C ILE A 62 3.17 1.63 -6.97
N THR A 63 3.20 2.96 -7.14
CA THR A 63 4.04 3.86 -6.35
C THR A 63 3.66 3.82 -4.87
N ILE A 64 2.36 3.87 -4.54
CA ILE A 64 1.87 3.78 -3.16
C ILE A 64 2.25 2.43 -2.55
N SER A 65 1.99 1.34 -3.26
CA SER A 65 2.30 -0.01 -2.79
C SER A 65 3.80 -0.18 -2.51
N ALA A 66 4.65 0.23 -3.45
CA ALA A 66 6.10 0.18 -3.32
C ALA A 66 6.60 1.05 -2.15
N THR A 67 6.04 2.25 -1.97
CA THR A 67 6.42 3.16 -0.88
C THR A 67 6.06 2.59 0.49
N LEU A 68 4.84 2.05 0.63
CA LEU A 68 4.38 1.43 1.88
C LEU A 68 5.20 0.19 2.21
N PHE A 69 5.46 -0.67 1.21
CA PHE A 69 6.28 -1.86 1.37
C PHE A 69 7.71 -1.50 1.78
N THR A 70 8.35 -0.55 1.08
CA THR A 70 9.71 -0.08 1.41
C THR A 70 9.76 0.47 2.83
N SER A 71 8.75 1.23 3.25
CA SER A 71 8.65 1.76 4.60
C SER A 71 8.54 0.65 5.65
N VAL A 72 7.79 -0.43 5.37
CA VAL A 72 7.70 -1.61 6.23
C VAL A 72 9.05 -2.30 6.34
N VAL A 73 9.76 -2.51 5.23
CA VAL A 73 11.09 -3.13 5.23
C VAL A 73 12.09 -2.31 6.06
N ILE A 74 12.13 -0.98 5.89
CA ILE A 74 12.99 -0.09 6.67
C ILE A 74 12.65 -0.19 8.16
N ARG A 75 11.36 -0.18 8.52
CA ARG A 75 10.92 -0.32 9.91
C ARG A 75 11.38 -1.65 10.51
N ILE A 76 11.17 -2.77 9.81
CA ILE A 76 11.63 -4.08 10.28
C ILE A 76 13.16 -4.08 10.47
N ALA A 77 13.93 -3.56 9.51
CA ALA A 77 15.38 -3.46 9.60
C ALA A 77 15.84 -2.63 10.81
N LEU A 78 15.24 -1.47 11.04
CA LEU A 78 15.52 -0.61 12.20
C LEU A 78 15.06 -1.22 13.53
N GLY A 79 14.01 -2.05 13.51
CA GLY A 79 13.53 -2.80 14.66
C GLY A 79 14.42 -3.98 15.04
N ILE A 80 15.13 -4.57 14.08
CA ILE A 80 16.11 -5.66 14.29
C ILE A 80 17.47 -5.10 14.74
N THR A 81 17.81 -3.87 14.35
CA THR A 81 19.13 -3.26 14.66
C THR A 81 19.18 -2.63 16.07
N LYS A 82 18.06 -2.58 16.81
CA LYS A 82 17.97 -2.02 18.18
C LYS A 82 17.85 -3.11 19.23
#